data_AF-A0AAE8HVF1-F1
#
_entry.id   AF-A0AAE8HVF1-F1
#
_cell.length_a   1.000
_cell.length_b   1.000
_cell.length_c   1.000
_cell.angle_alpha   90.00
_cell.angle_beta   90.00
_cell.angle_gamma   90.00
#
_symmetry.space_group_name_H-M   'P 1'
#
loop_
_entity.id
_entity.type
_entity.pdbx_description
1 polymer ?
#
loop_
_entity_poly.entity_id
_entity_poly.type
_entity_poly.pdbx_seq_one_letter_code
_entity_poly.pdbx_strand_id
1 'polypeptide(L)'
;MGPYKASQLVDHLAAIAKSRQDTLARFRARPSADDPALRARQAARQAVVAARTARNTERVVARLADEAAREAESLAASAQAEADRIRLVAEAAALQTARAAEQKAARDARFAARKARARR
;
A
#
# COMPACT_ATOMS: atom_id res chain seq x y z
N MET A 1 -15.53 37.14 -62.92
CA MET A 1 -15.20 36.85 -61.51
C MET A 1 -15.78 37.95 -60.65
N GLY A 2 -16.81 37.66 -59.85
CA GLY A 2 -17.63 38.68 -59.20
C GLY A 2 -16.94 39.40 -58.02
N PRO A 3 -17.29 40.67 -57.74
CA PRO A 3 -16.63 41.53 -56.75
C PRO A 3 -16.66 40.99 -55.32
N TYR A 4 -17.68 40.20 -54.97
CA TYR A 4 -17.84 39.57 -53.65
C TYR A 4 -16.74 38.57 -53.27
N LYS A 5 -16.12 37.89 -54.24
CA LYS A 5 -15.04 36.93 -53.96
C LYS A 5 -13.71 37.65 -53.72
N ALA A 6 -13.51 38.81 -54.33
CA ALA A 6 -12.33 39.62 -54.15
C ALA A 6 -12.31 40.31 -52.77
N SER A 7 -13.46 40.79 -52.28
CA SER A 7 -13.57 41.38 -50.94
C SER A 7 -13.28 40.36 -49.83
N GLN A 8 -13.84 39.14 -49.94
CA GLN A 8 -13.59 38.06 -48.97
C GLN A 8 -12.11 37.66 -48.88
N LEU A 9 -11.39 37.65 -50.00
CA LEU A 9 -9.96 37.36 -50.02
C LEU A 9 -9.17 38.46 -49.31
N VAL A 10 -9.51 39.72 -49.54
CA VAL A 10 -8.87 40.87 -48.88
C VAL A 10 -9.10 40.83 -47.37
N ASP A 11 -10.33 40.55 -46.93
CA ASP A 11 -10.66 40.40 -45.51
C ASP A 11 -9.88 39.26 -44.85
N HIS A 12 -9.74 38.12 -45.55
CA HIS A 12 -8.96 36.99 -45.07
C HIS A 12 -7.46 37.31 -44.94
N LEU A 13 -6.88 38.02 -45.92
CA LEU A 13 -5.48 38.46 -45.85
C LEU A 13 -5.25 39.47 -44.73
N ALA A 14 -6.19 40.39 -44.51
CA ALA A 14 -6.14 41.34 -43.39
C ALA A 14 -6.23 40.62 -42.02
N ALA A 15 -7.11 39.61 -41.90
CA ALA A 15 -7.21 38.79 -40.70
C ALA A 15 -5.92 38.00 -40.41
N ILE A 16 -5.27 37.44 -41.44
CA ILE A 16 -3.96 36.78 -41.30
C ILE A 16 -2.88 37.77 -40.88
N ALA A 17 -2.84 38.97 -41.48
CA ALA A 17 -1.86 39.98 -41.13
C ALA A 17 -2.00 40.41 -39.66
N LYS A 18 -3.25 40.62 -39.21
CA LYS A 18 -3.56 40.94 -37.82
C LYS A 18 -3.16 39.81 -36.86
N SER A 19 -3.47 38.55 -37.18
CA SER A 19 -3.10 37.42 -36.31
C SER A 19 -1.59 37.23 -36.18
N ARG A 20 -0.84 37.50 -37.25
CA ARG A 20 0.64 37.53 -37.24
C ARG A 20 1.18 38.69 -36.40
N GLN A 21 0.58 39.87 -36.49
CA GLN A 21 0.96 41.01 -35.65
C GLN A 21 0.66 40.74 -34.17
N ASP A 22 -0.50 40.17 -33.85
CA ASP A 22 -0.89 39.83 -32.49
C ASP A 22 0.00 38.74 -31.87
N THR A 23 0.48 37.78 -32.66
CA THR A 23 1.43 36.76 -32.19
C THR A 23 2.81 37.34 -31.92
N LEU A 24 3.31 38.22 -32.80
CA LEU A 24 4.57 38.93 -32.57
C LEU A 24 4.49 39.89 -31.38
N ALA A 25 3.36 40.59 -31.21
CA ALA A 25 3.12 41.46 -30.07
C ALA A 25 3.12 40.67 -28.75
N ARG A 26 2.45 39.50 -28.72
CA ARG A 26 2.49 38.58 -27.56
C ARG A 26 3.89 38.07 -27.26
N PHE A 27 4.69 37.76 -28.28
CA PHE A 27 6.08 37.33 -28.08
C PHE A 27 6.94 38.46 -27.50
N ARG A 28 6.81 39.68 -28.03
CA ARG A 28 7.54 40.86 -27.53
C ARG A 28 7.10 41.29 -26.13
N ALA A 29 5.83 41.13 -25.80
CA ALA A 29 5.28 41.44 -24.49
C ALA A 29 5.58 40.36 -23.43
N ARG A 30 6.18 39.23 -23.83
CA ARG A 30 6.52 38.17 -22.88
C ARG A 30 7.65 38.67 -21.96
N PRO A 31 7.47 38.58 -20.63
CA PRO A 31 8.52 39.00 -19.72
C PRO A 31 9.76 38.11 -19.88
N SER A 32 10.94 38.72 -19.76
CA SER A 32 12.22 38.01 -19.79
C SER A 32 12.29 36.99 -18.65
N ALA A 33 13.10 35.94 -18.81
CA ALA A 33 13.36 34.98 -17.75
C ALA A 33 13.91 35.63 -16.47
N ASP A 34 14.60 36.77 -16.60
CA ASP A 34 15.15 37.53 -15.48
C ASP A 34 14.15 38.50 -14.84
N ASP A 35 12.90 38.56 -15.31
CA ASP A 35 11.85 39.36 -14.70
C ASP A 35 11.70 38.97 -13.21
N PRO A 36 11.89 39.92 -12.27
CA PRO A 36 11.78 39.63 -10.84
C PRO A 36 10.43 39.05 -10.45
N ALA A 37 9.34 39.40 -11.13
CA ALA A 37 8.01 38.87 -10.85
C ALA A 37 7.88 37.38 -11.22
N LEU A 38 8.48 36.96 -12.34
CA LEU A 38 8.52 35.55 -12.74
C LEU A 38 9.42 34.73 -11.80
N ARG A 39 10.58 35.27 -11.43
CA ARG A 39 11.49 34.63 -10.46
C ARG A 39 10.82 34.44 -9.10
N ALA A 40 10.12 35.45 -8.58
CA ALA A 40 9.37 35.34 -7.34
C ALA A 40 8.27 34.27 -7.40
N ARG A 41 7.53 34.20 -8.52
CA ARG A 41 6.51 33.15 -8.74
C ARG A 41 7.14 31.76 -8.81
N GLN A 42 8.27 31.62 -9.47
CA GLN A 42 8.98 30.34 -9.56
C GLN A 42 9.51 29.90 -8.20
N ALA A 43 10.12 30.80 -7.44
CA ALA A 43 10.59 30.53 -6.08
C ALA A 43 9.43 30.09 -5.16
N ALA A 44 8.29 30.78 -5.20
CA ALA A 44 7.10 30.40 -4.43
C ALA A 44 6.59 28.99 -4.82
N ARG A 45 6.56 28.66 -6.11
CA ARG A 45 6.17 27.32 -6.58
C ARG A 45 7.17 26.25 -6.12
N GLN A 46 8.46 26.52 -6.21
CA GLN A 46 9.51 25.62 -5.76
C GLN A 46 9.41 25.37 -4.25
N ALA A 47 9.15 26.40 -3.44
CA ALA A 47 8.94 26.25 -2.01
C ALA A 47 7.73 25.35 -1.69
N VAL A 48 6.61 25.52 -2.41
CA VAL A 48 5.42 24.65 -2.25
C VAL A 48 5.73 23.22 -2.65
N VAL A 49 6.46 23.00 -3.75
CA VAL A 49 6.87 21.66 -4.18
C VAL A 49 7.78 21.03 -3.14
N ALA A 50 8.80 21.74 -2.65
CA ALA A 50 9.71 21.26 -1.61
C ALA A 50 8.96 20.87 -0.31
N ALA A 51 8.00 21.69 0.13
CA ALA A 51 7.18 21.40 1.29
C ALA A 51 6.23 20.21 1.06
N ARG A 52 5.78 19.96 -0.19
CA ARG A 52 4.98 18.78 -0.53
C ARG A 52 5.85 17.53 -0.60
N THR A 53 7.05 17.61 -1.18
CA THR A 53 7.97 16.49 -1.25
C THR A 53 8.40 16.05 0.14
N ALA A 54 8.76 16.98 1.03
CA ALA A 54 9.10 16.68 2.43
C ALA A 54 7.96 15.96 3.16
N ARG A 55 6.73 16.47 3.08
CA ARG A 55 5.56 15.81 3.69
C ARG A 55 5.23 14.46 3.06
N ASN A 56 5.52 14.26 1.78
CA ASN A 56 5.30 12.98 1.12
C ASN A 56 6.36 11.96 1.56
N THR A 57 7.63 12.36 1.66
CA THR A 57 8.70 11.49 2.13
C THR A 57 8.46 11.06 3.58
N GLU A 58 8.09 11.99 4.46
CA GLU A 58 7.75 11.69 5.86
C GLU A 58 6.59 10.69 5.95
N ARG A 59 5.52 10.90 5.16
CA ARG A 59 4.36 10.00 5.14
C ARG A 59 4.69 8.61 4.59
N VAL A 60 5.57 8.52 3.59
CA VAL A 60 6.01 7.22 3.06
C VAL A 60 6.85 6.48 4.10
N VAL A 61 7.79 7.16 4.76
CA VAL A 61 8.60 6.56 5.82
C VAL A 61 7.72 6.06 6.98
N ALA A 62 6.76 6.87 7.43
CA ALA A 62 5.83 6.47 8.48
C ALA A 62 4.98 5.25 8.07
N ARG A 63 4.46 5.24 6.84
CA ARG A 63 3.67 4.10 6.34
C ARG A 63 4.50 2.81 6.28
N LEU A 64 5.73 2.88 5.78
CA LEU A 64 6.62 1.72 5.71
C LEU A 64 6.96 1.19 7.10
N ALA A 65 7.14 2.07 8.09
CA ALA A 65 7.35 1.66 9.48
C ALA A 65 6.11 0.96 10.07
N ASP A 66 4.90 1.51 9.83
CA ASP A 66 3.64 0.90 10.28
C ASP A 66 3.38 -0.45 9.60
N GLU A 67 3.66 -0.57 8.31
CA GLU A 67 3.53 -1.82 7.56
C GLU A 67 4.50 -2.88 8.10
N ALA A 68 5.77 -2.52 8.33
CA ALA A 68 6.75 -3.43 8.91
C ALA A 68 6.36 -3.89 10.34
N ALA A 69 5.79 -2.99 11.15
CA ALA A 69 5.31 -3.33 12.48
C ALA A 69 4.14 -4.33 12.42
N ARG A 70 3.16 -4.11 11.53
CA ARG A 70 2.02 -5.01 11.35
C ARG A 70 2.44 -6.38 10.81
N GLU A 71 3.41 -6.42 9.90
CA GLU A 71 3.96 -7.67 9.39
C GLU A 71 4.67 -8.45 10.50
N ALA A 72 5.47 -7.78 11.33
CA ALA A 72 6.13 -8.40 12.47
C ALA A 72 5.12 -8.94 13.50
N GLU A 73 4.07 -8.18 13.82
CA GLU A 73 2.99 -8.63 14.70
C GLU A 73 2.24 -9.83 14.14
N SER A 74 1.91 -9.81 12.84
CA SER A 74 1.25 -10.92 12.15
C SER A 74 2.09 -12.20 12.18
N LEU A 75 3.39 -12.08 11.91
CA LEU A 75 4.33 -13.20 11.97
C LEU A 75 4.50 -13.74 13.40
N ALA A 76 4.54 -12.86 14.40
CA ALA A 76 4.59 -13.28 15.80
C ALA A 76 3.31 -14.02 16.21
N ALA A 77 2.15 -13.51 15.82
CA ALA A 77 0.85 -14.13 16.11
C ALA A 77 0.69 -15.49 15.41
N SER A 78 1.14 -15.63 14.16
CA SER A 78 1.11 -16.91 13.46
C SER A 78 2.04 -17.94 14.09
N ALA A 79 3.27 -17.54 14.46
CA ALA A 79 4.21 -18.42 15.15
C ALA A 79 3.68 -18.88 16.52
N GLN A 80 3.03 -17.99 17.28
CA GLN A 80 2.38 -18.34 18.54
C GLN A 80 1.22 -19.33 18.32
N ALA A 81 0.36 -19.07 17.34
CA ALA A 81 -0.76 -19.96 17.03
C ALA A 81 -0.28 -21.36 16.59
N GLU A 82 0.82 -21.46 15.85
CA GLU A 82 1.43 -22.74 15.49
C GLU A 82 2.02 -23.45 16.70
N ALA A 83 2.75 -22.74 17.56
CA ALA A 83 3.28 -23.30 18.80
C ALA A 83 2.16 -23.84 19.70
N ASP A 84 1.06 -23.09 19.86
CA ASP A 84 -0.09 -23.50 20.65
C ASP A 84 -0.78 -24.73 20.06
N ARG A 85 -0.93 -24.80 18.73
CA ARG A 85 -1.46 -26.00 18.07
C ARG A 85 -0.60 -27.22 18.35
N ILE A 86 0.72 -27.10 18.24
CA ILE A 86 1.65 -28.20 18.53
C ILE A 86 1.51 -28.65 19.99
N ARG A 87 1.44 -27.70 20.93
CA ARG A 87 1.23 -27.99 22.35
C ARG A 87 -0.08 -28.73 22.60
N LEU A 88 -1.19 -28.25 22.06
CA LEU A 88 -2.50 -28.88 22.22
C LEU A 88 -2.53 -30.31 21.64
N VAL A 89 -1.89 -30.53 20.50
CA VAL A 89 -1.77 -31.87 19.90
C VAL A 89 -0.93 -32.78 20.79
N ALA A 90 0.20 -32.30 21.32
CA ALA A 90 1.06 -33.07 22.22
C ALA A 90 0.34 -33.41 23.54
N GLU A 91 -0.37 -32.45 24.12
CA GLU A 91 -1.17 -32.63 25.34
C GLU A 91 -2.31 -33.63 25.12
N ALA A 92 -3.03 -33.52 23.99
CA ALA A 92 -4.08 -34.48 23.64
C ALA A 92 -3.51 -35.89 23.45
N ALA A 93 -2.36 -36.03 22.78
CA ALA A 93 -1.69 -37.33 22.63
C ALA A 93 -1.29 -37.92 24.00
N ALA A 94 -0.70 -37.12 24.88
CA ALA A 94 -0.34 -37.54 26.23
C ALA A 94 -1.57 -38.03 27.02
N LEU A 95 -2.67 -37.28 27.00
CA LEU A 95 -3.92 -37.67 27.65
C LEU A 95 -4.48 -38.98 27.09
N GLN A 96 -4.43 -39.20 25.78
CA GLN A 96 -4.88 -40.45 25.18
C GLN A 96 -4.01 -41.63 25.62
N THR A 97 -2.68 -41.46 25.69
CA THR A 97 -1.78 -42.52 26.19
C THR A 97 -2.05 -42.85 27.65
N ALA A 98 -2.29 -41.85 28.51
CA ALA A 98 -2.64 -42.05 29.91
C ALA A 98 -3.96 -42.82 30.06
N ARG A 99 -5.00 -42.42 29.32
CA ARG A 99 -6.30 -43.14 29.30
C ARG A 99 -6.17 -44.58 28.84
N ALA A 100 -5.37 -44.84 27.81
CA ALA A 100 -5.12 -46.20 27.32
C ALA A 100 -4.39 -47.06 28.38
N ALA A 101 -3.43 -46.48 29.10
CA ALA A 101 -2.74 -47.14 30.21
C ALA A 101 -3.70 -47.46 31.37
N GLU A 102 -4.56 -46.53 31.78
CA GLU A 102 -5.59 -46.72 32.80
C GLU A 102 -6.57 -47.84 32.42
N GLN A 103 -7.07 -47.83 31.17
CA GLN A 103 -7.97 -48.87 30.67
C GLN A 103 -7.29 -50.25 30.64
N LYS A 104 -5.99 -50.31 30.31
CA LYS A 104 -5.23 -51.56 30.37
C LYS A 104 -5.08 -52.03 31.82
N ALA A 105 -4.68 -51.16 32.74
CA ALA A 105 -4.56 -51.49 34.16
C ALA A 105 -5.89 -52.01 34.75
N ALA A 106 -7.01 -51.38 34.39
CA ALA A 106 -8.34 -51.82 34.80
C ALA A 106 -8.70 -53.21 34.23
N ARG A 107 -8.36 -53.49 32.96
CA ARG A 107 -8.55 -54.82 32.35
C ARG A 107 -7.69 -55.86 33.05
N ASP A 108 -6.42 -55.57 33.27
CA ASP A 108 -5.47 -56.48 33.92
C ASP A 108 -5.91 -56.81 35.36
N ALA A 109 -6.42 -55.82 36.12
CA ALA A 109 -7.00 -56.04 37.44
C ALA A 109 -8.23 -56.97 37.40
N ARG A 110 -9.13 -56.80 36.42
CA ARG A 110 -10.29 -57.69 36.24
C ARG A 110 -9.86 -59.12 35.89
N PHE A 111 -8.88 -59.28 35.00
CA PHE A 111 -8.33 -60.59 34.65
C PHE A 111 -7.69 -61.26 35.87
N ALA A 112 -6.90 -60.53 36.66
CA ALA A 112 -6.32 -61.03 37.90
C ALA A 112 -7.39 -61.48 38.89
N ALA A 113 -8.44 -60.68 39.12
CA ALA A 113 -9.55 -61.04 39.99
C ALA A 113 -10.31 -62.28 39.50
N ARG A 114 -10.58 -62.40 38.19
CA ARG A 114 -11.23 -63.58 37.60
C ARG A 114 -10.36 -64.84 37.77
N LYS A 115 -9.06 -64.73 37.51
CA LYS A 115 -8.11 -65.84 37.66
C LYS A 115 -7.99 -66.30 39.11
N ALA A 116 -8.00 -65.36 40.06
CA ALA A 116 -7.99 -65.66 41.48
C ALA A 116 -9.27 -66.42 41.90
N ARG A 117 -10.44 -66.04 41.39
CA ARG A 117 -11.69 -66.77 41.62
C ARG A 117 -11.67 -68.18 41.04
N ALA A 118 -11.09 -68.38 39.85
CA ALA A 118 -11.04 -69.69 39.21
C ALA A 118 -10.03 -70.67 39.83
N ARG A 119 -9.09 -70.18 40.65
CA ARG A 119 -8.11 -70.99 41.39
C ARG A 119 -8.56 -71.31 42.82
N ARG A 120 -9.67 -70.72 43.26
CA ARG A 120 -10.31 -70.98 44.54
C ARG A 120 -11.43 -72.00 44.32
#